data_AF-A0A0S8GR18-F1
#
_entry.id   AF-A0A0S8GR18-F1
#
_cell.length_a   1.000
_cell.length_b   1.000
_cell.length_c   1.000
_cell.angle_alpha   90.00
_cell.angle_beta   90.00
_cell.angle_gamma   90.00
#
_symmetry.space_group_name_H-M   'P 1'
#
loop_
_entity.id
_entity.type
_entity.pdbx_description
1 polymer ?
#
loop_
_entity_poly.entity_id
_entity_poly.type
_entity_poly.pdbx_seq_one_letter_code
_entity_poly.pdbx_strand_id
1 'polypeptide(L)'
;MASIIVMTGKQQGEYYPLGRRTNVIGRDEALPIQILDERVSRKHVKIRFDPEKESFHAVDMNSKHGVYINGEKISGAAKLADDDLITIGSTSLLFTSKDFNDRENALSHYKKVGERIRGTLLD
;
A
#
# COMPACT_ATOMS: atom_id res chain seq x y z
N MET A 1 7.71 -3.88 11.78
CA MET A 1 6.86 -2.70 11.66
C MET A 1 6.29 -2.72 10.27
N ALA A 2 4.96 -2.86 10.18
CA ALA A 2 4.30 -2.87 8.88
C ALA A 2 4.56 -1.58 8.11
N SER A 3 4.63 -1.69 6.80
CA SER A 3 4.98 -0.59 5.91
C SER A 3 4.29 -0.70 4.56
N ILE A 4 4.32 0.42 3.84
CA ILE A 4 3.92 0.53 2.44
C ILE A 4 5.14 0.89 1.60
N ILE A 5 5.32 0.17 0.50
CA ILE A 5 6.34 0.45 -0.51
C ILE A 5 5.65 0.84 -1.81
N VAL A 6 6.02 1.96 -2.40
CA VAL A 6 5.45 2.41 -3.67
C VAL A 6 6.10 1.62 -4.81
N MET A 7 5.31 0.82 -5.52
CA MET A 7 5.79 -0.07 -6.57
C MET A 7 5.81 0.57 -7.96
N THR A 8 4.94 1.56 -8.20
CA THR A 8 4.79 2.23 -9.51
C THR A 8 4.52 3.72 -9.33
N GLY A 9 4.65 4.49 -10.41
CA GLY A 9 4.38 5.93 -10.41
C GLY A 9 5.58 6.79 -9.99
N LYS A 10 5.34 8.09 -9.81
CA LYS A 10 6.40 9.10 -9.59
C LYS A 10 7.21 8.90 -8.31
N GLN A 11 6.65 8.19 -7.35
CA GLN A 11 7.25 7.94 -6.03
C GLN A 11 7.75 6.49 -5.90
N GLN A 12 7.97 5.78 -7.01
CA GLN A 12 8.45 4.40 -6.97
C GLN A 12 9.70 4.25 -6.10
N GLY A 13 9.68 3.27 -5.19
CA GLY A 13 10.75 3.02 -4.22
C GLY A 13 10.62 3.78 -2.89
N GLU A 14 9.67 4.71 -2.77
CA GLU A 14 9.34 5.34 -1.50
C GLU A 14 8.76 4.31 -0.51
N TYR A 15 9.09 4.51 0.77
CA TYR A 15 8.79 3.61 1.87
C TYR A 15 8.16 4.37 3.02
N TYR A 16 7.01 3.88 3.51
CA TYR A 16 6.24 4.52 4.57
C TYR A 16 5.94 3.54 5.71
N PRO A 17 6.54 3.71 6.91
CA PRO A 17 6.20 2.90 8.07
C PRO A 17 4.81 3.26 8.59
N LEU A 18 3.96 2.25 8.79
CA LEU A 18 2.58 2.45 9.21
C LEU A 18 2.43 2.58 10.73
N GLY A 19 3.25 1.85 11.50
CA GLY A 19 3.05 1.69 12.94
C GLY A 19 1.70 1.05 13.31
N ARG A 20 1.40 0.94 14.61
CA ARG A 20 0.13 0.38 15.13
C ARG A 20 -0.97 1.45 15.21
N ARG A 21 -1.31 2.07 14.09
CA ARG A 21 -2.31 3.17 14.03
C ARG A 21 -3.09 3.18 12.72
N THR A 22 -3.99 4.15 12.57
CA THR A 22 -4.62 4.44 11.29
C THR A 22 -3.76 5.39 10.48
N ASN A 23 -3.51 5.04 9.21
CA ASN A 23 -2.82 5.88 8.24
C ASN A 23 -3.77 6.14 7.07
N VAL A 24 -3.91 7.41 6.69
CA VAL A 24 -4.72 7.81 5.53
C VAL A 24 -3.78 8.10 4.37
N ILE A 25 -4.06 7.49 3.23
CA ILE A 25 -3.27 7.57 2.01
C ILE A 25 -4.13 8.20 0.92
N GLY A 26 -3.57 9.15 0.18
CA GLY A 26 -4.26 9.85 -0.89
C GLY A 26 -3.40 10.96 -1.50
N ARG A 27 -3.96 11.72 -2.44
CA ARG A 27 -3.21 12.78 -3.14
C ARG A 27 -3.12 14.10 -2.36
N ASP A 28 -3.94 14.27 -1.34
CA ASP A 28 -3.94 15.48 -0.53
C ASP A 28 -2.60 15.69 0.17
N GLU A 29 -2.02 16.88 0.02
CA GLU A 29 -0.70 17.25 0.55
C GLU A 29 -0.65 17.31 2.08
N ALA A 30 -1.81 17.45 2.72
CA ALA A 30 -1.90 17.43 4.18
C ALA A 30 -1.81 16.01 4.77
N LEU A 31 -1.75 14.96 3.94
CA LEU A 31 -1.69 13.58 4.41
C LEU A 31 -0.25 13.15 4.73
N PRO A 32 -0.07 12.32 5.78
CA PRO A 32 1.25 11.81 6.14
C PRO A 32 1.84 10.88 5.07
N ILE A 33 1.00 10.28 4.23
CA ILE A 33 1.40 9.45 3.09
C ILE A 33 0.68 10.02 1.86
N GLN A 34 1.33 10.98 1.22
CA GLN A 34 0.85 11.57 -0.02
C GLN A 34 1.28 10.73 -1.23
N ILE A 35 0.34 10.46 -2.14
CA ILE A 35 0.58 9.80 -3.42
C ILE A 35 0.27 10.76 -4.58
N LEU A 36 1.29 11.12 -5.36
CA LEU A 36 1.28 12.07 -6.47
C LEU A 36 0.76 11.42 -7.75
N ASP A 37 -0.52 11.11 -7.75
CA ASP A 37 -1.24 10.48 -8.86
C ASP A 37 -2.61 11.14 -9.03
N GLU A 38 -2.88 11.72 -10.19
CA GLU A 38 -4.10 12.47 -10.48
C GLU A 38 -5.38 11.64 -10.33
N ARG A 39 -5.30 10.32 -10.53
CA ARG A 39 -6.40 9.36 -10.35
C ARG A 39 -6.56 8.93 -8.89
N VAL A 40 -5.64 9.31 -8.02
CA VAL A 40 -5.79 9.13 -6.59
C VAL A 40 -6.63 10.28 -6.01
N SER A 41 -7.76 9.92 -5.41
CA SER A 41 -8.60 10.80 -4.59
C SER A 41 -7.80 11.47 -3.46
N ARG A 42 -8.21 12.66 -3.03
CA ARG A 42 -7.57 13.42 -1.93
C ARG A 42 -7.34 12.55 -0.69
N LYS A 43 -8.39 11.87 -0.22
CA LYS A 43 -8.33 10.77 0.75
C LYS A 43 -8.84 9.53 0.04
N HIS A 44 -7.99 8.54 -0.21
CA HIS A 44 -8.31 7.43 -1.11
C HIS A 44 -8.56 6.14 -0.35
N VAL A 45 -7.60 5.76 0.49
CA VAL A 45 -7.64 4.54 1.28
C VAL A 45 -7.11 4.86 2.66
N LYS A 46 -7.72 4.26 3.69
CA LYS A 46 -7.10 4.20 5.01
C LYS A 46 -6.65 2.79 5.31
N ILE A 47 -5.45 2.66 5.86
CA ILE A 47 -4.94 1.42 6.42
C ILE A 47 -5.00 1.56 7.93
N ARG A 48 -5.81 0.73 8.59
CA ARG A 48 -5.98 0.75 10.05
C ARG A 48 -5.38 -0.51 10.67
N PHE A 49 -4.79 -0.35 11.84
CA PHE A 49 -4.45 -1.47 12.72
C PHE A 49 -5.64 -1.80 13.62
N ASP A 50 -6.04 -3.08 13.65
CA ASP A 50 -6.98 -3.66 14.59
C ASP A 50 -6.17 -4.33 15.73
N PRO A 51 -6.19 -3.77 16.96
CA PRO A 51 -5.41 -4.29 18.07
C PRO A 51 -5.96 -5.59 18.64
N GLU A 52 -7.26 -5.87 18.51
CA GLU A 52 -7.86 -7.11 19.03
C GLU A 52 -7.47 -8.31 18.17
N LYS A 53 -7.35 -8.09 16.86
CA LYS A 53 -6.99 -9.14 15.88
C LYS A 53 -5.53 -9.10 15.45
N GLU A 54 -4.75 -8.18 16.01
CA GLU A 54 -3.37 -7.87 15.61
C GLU A 54 -3.17 -7.82 14.08
N SER A 55 -4.09 -7.17 13.36
CA SER A 55 -4.12 -7.20 11.90
C SER A 55 -4.34 -5.84 11.27
N PHE A 56 -3.85 -5.65 10.04
CA PHE A 56 -4.09 -4.44 9.26
C PHE A 56 -5.26 -4.65 8.30
N HIS A 57 -6.04 -3.58 8.09
CA HIS A 57 -7.17 -3.58 7.16
C HIS A 57 -7.12 -2.33 6.28
N ALA A 58 -7.25 -2.52 4.97
CA ALA A 58 -7.49 -1.46 4.01
C ALA A 58 -8.98 -1.16 3.91
N VAL A 59 -9.32 0.13 3.81
CA VAL A 59 -10.70 0.60 3.68
C VAL A 59 -10.75 1.71 2.65
N ASP A 60 -11.54 1.50 1.61
CA ASP A 60 -11.82 2.55 0.62
C ASP A 60 -12.56 3.72 1.29
N MET A 61 -12.06 4.95 1.07
CA MET A 61 -12.63 6.18 1.59
C MET A 61 -13.58 6.85 0.60
N ASN A 62 -14.41 6.04 -0.07
CA ASN A 62 -15.31 6.47 -1.14
C ASN A 62 -14.53 7.12 -2.30
N SER A 63 -13.46 6.45 -2.71
CA SER A 63 -12.58 6.94 -3.76
C SER A 63 -13.25 6.86 -5.13
N LYS A 64 -12.89 7.80 -6.03
CA LYS A 64 -13.46 7.84 -7.40
C LYS A 64 -13.15 6.59 -8.22
N HIS A 65 -11.97 6.01 -8.03
CA HIS A 65 -11.47 4.90 -8.85
C HIS A 65 -11.45 3.56 -8.11
N GLY A 66 -11.88 3.52 -6.85
CA GLY A 66 -11.87 2.32 -6.01
C GLY A 66 -10.48 1.97 -5.47
N VAL A 67 -10.47 1.03 -4.53
CA VAL A 67 -9.26 0.37 -4.02
C VAL A 67 -9.28 -1.09 -4.46
N TYR A 68 -8.15 -1.58 -4.95
CA TYR A 68 -7.98 -2.97 -5.37
C TYR A 68 -6.89 -3.62 -4.54
N ILE A 69 -7.08 -4.88 -4.14
CA ILE A 69 -6.05 -5.71 -3.51
C ILE A 69 -5.85 -6.92 -4.43
N ASN A 70 -4.62 -7.13 -4.89
CA ASN A 70 -4.26 -8.23 -5.80
C ASN A 70 -5.15 -8.31 -7.04
N GLY A 71 -5.58 -7.14 -7.57
CA GLY A 71 -6.44 -7.03 -8.75
C GLY A 71 -7.94 -7.08 -8.46
N GLU A 72 -8.36 -7.43 -7.24
CA GLU A 72 -9.77 -7.49 -6.87
C GLU A 72 -10.22 -6.22 -6.15
N LYS A 73 -11.35 -5.65 -6.57
CA LYS A 73 -11.91 -4.44 -5.95
C LYS A 73 -12.50 -4.80 -4.58
N ILE A 74 -12.09 -4.09 -3.54
CA ILE A 74 -12.62 -4.33 -2.20
C ILE A 74 -13.98 -3.65 -1.99
N SER A 75 -14.85 -4.28 -1.21
CA SER A 75 -16.12 -3.71 -0.73
C SER A 75 -16.05 -3.53 0.80
N GLY A 76 -15.77 -2.30 1.24
CA GLY A 76 -15.64 -1.98 2.67
C GLY A 76 -14.23 -2.21 3.21
N ALA A 77 -14.11 -2.98 4.30
CA ALA A 77 -12.83 -3.27 4.96
C ALA A 77 -12.30 -4.64 4.51
N ALA A 78 -11.06 -4.66 4.02
CA ALA A 78 -10.36 -5.87 3.64
C ALA A 78 -9.11 -6.06 4.51
N LYS A 79 -8.94 -7.26 5.07
CA LYS A 79 -7.74 -7.64 5.83
C LYS A 79 -6.55 -7.69 4.86
N LEU A 80 -5.43 -7.11 5.28
CA LEU A 80 -4.16 -7.16 4.53
C LEU A 80 -3.30 -8.33 5.01
N ALA A 81 -2.75 -9.07 4.06
CA ALA A 81 -1.70 -10.06 4.24
C ALA A 81 -0.36 -9.53 3.74
N ASP A 82 0.74 -10.10 4.23
CA ASP A 82 2.09 -9.74 3.75
C ASP A 82 2.19 -9.95 2.24
N ASP A 83 2.89 -9.03 1.58
CA ASP A 83 3.07 -8.98 0.13
C ASP A 83 1.80 -8.67 -0.70
N ASP A 84 0.70 -8.24 -0.07
CA ASP A 84 -0.49 -7.75 -0.78
C ASP A 84 -0.18 -6.49 -1.61
N LEU A 85 -0.61 -6.52 -2.87
CA LEU A 85 -0.51 -5.38 -3.78
C LEU A 85 -1.80 -4.57 -3.77
N ILE A 86 -1.75 -3.39 -3.16
CA ILE A 86 -2.85 -2.43 -3.10
C ILE A 86 -2.71 -1.48 -4.29
N THR A 87 -3.69 -1.46 -5.19
CA THR A 87 -3.72 -0.52 -6.33
C THR A 87 -4.75 0.58 -6.09
N ILE A 88 -4.30 1.84 -6.20
CA ILE A 88 -5.12 3.05 -6.14
C ILE A 88 -4.77 3.98 -7.31
N GLY A 89 -5.78 4.44 -8.06
CA GLY A 89 -5.51 5.22 -9.27
C GLY A 89 -4.69 4.45 -10.29
N SER A 90 -3.49 4.95 -10.61
CA SER A 90 -2.47 4.29 -11.44
C SER A 90 -1.24 3.84 -10.64
N THR A 91 -1.31 3.92 -9.31
CA THR A 91 -0.21 3.62 -8.40
C THR A 91 -0.48 2.32 -7.66
N SER A 92 0.53 1.45 -7.61
CA SER A 92 0.51 0.21 -6.83
C SER A 92 1.41 0.35 -5.62
N LEU A 93 0.92 -0.13 -4.48
CA LEU A 93 1.51 -0.05 -3.17
C LEU A 93 1.65 -1.47 -2.62
N LEU A 94 2.86 -1.91 -2.30
CA LEU A 94 3.08 -3.19 -1.65
C LEU A 94 2.94 -3.01 -0.14
N PHE A 95 2.03 -3.77 0.46
CA PHE A 95 1.96 -3.90 1.91
C PHE A 95 2.91 -5.00 2.39
N THR A 96 3.60 -4.72 3.48
CA THR A 96 4.40 -5.73 4.18
C THR A 96 4.24 -5.57 5.67
N SER A 97 4.09 -6.69 6.36
CA SER A 97 3.99 -6.81 7.81
C SER A 97 5.34 -7.06 8.49
N LYS A 98 6.38 -7.36 7.69
CA LYS A 98 7.74 -7.65 8.17
C LYS A 98 8.36 -6.44 8.85
N ASP A 99 9.12 -6.68 9.92
CA ASP A 99 10.05 -5.70 10.46
C ASP A 99 11.32 -5.70 9.62
N PHE A 100 11.45 -4.70 8.76
CA PHE A 100 12.74 -4.42 8.15
C PHE A 100 13.54 -3.59 9.15
N ASN A 101 14.53 -4.22 9.79
CA ASN A 101 15.39 -3.59 10.78
C ASN A 101 16.26 -2.47 10.16
N ASP A 102 16.33 -2.38 8.83
CA ASP A 102 16.99 -1.31 8.08
C ASP A 102 16.36 -1.11 6.69
N ARG A 103 16.63 0.05 6.08
CA ARG A 103 16.15 0.42 4.73
C ARG A 103 16.69 -0.50 3.63
N GLU A 104 17.88 -1.07 3.82
CA GLU A 104 18.56 -1.89 2.82
C GLU A 104 17.84 -3.24 2.63
N ASN A 105 17.38 -3.83 3.73
CA ASN A 105 16.54 -5.03 3.74
C ASN A 105 15.16 -4.77 3.14
N ALA A 106 14.54 -3.61 3.42
CA ALA A 106 13.27 -3.22 2.79
C ALA A 106 13.43 -3.07 1.26
N LEU A 107 14.51 -2.45 0.80
CA LEU A 107 14.82 -2.29 -0.63
C LEU A 107 15.20 -3.62 -1.32
N SER A 108 15.88 -4.52 -0.60
CA SER A 108 16.18 -5.87 -1.08
C SER A 108 14.91 -6.72 -1.24
N HIS A 109 13.99 -6.65 -0.28
CA HIS A 109 12.67 -7.26 -0.38
C HIS A 109 11.88 -6.69 -1.56
N TYR A 110 11.88 -5.35 -1.72
CA TYR A 110 11.30 -4.67 -2.87
C TYR A 110 11.83 -5.20 -4.21
N LYS A 111 13.16 -5.35 -4.36
CA LYS A 111 13.76 -5.87 -5.59
C LYS A 111 13.31 -7.31 -5.88
N LYS A 112 13.33 -8.18 -4.86
CA LYS A 112 12.88 -9.59 -5.00
C LYS A 112 11.41 -9.70 -5.35
N VAL A 113 10.55 -8.92 -4.70
CA VAL A 113 9.10 -8.91 -4.98
C VAL A 113 8.83 -8.32 -6.37
N GLY A 114 9.51 -7.22 -6.73
CA GLY A 114 9.42 -6.62 -8.06
C GLY A 114 9.86 -7.56 -9.18
N GLU A 115 10.90 -8.36 -8.97
CA GLU A 115 11.33 -9.41 -9.92
C GLU A 115 10.28 -10.53 -10.06
N ARG A 116 9.67 -10.98 -8.96
CA ARG A 116 8.61 -12.00 -8.98
C ARG A 116 7.36 -11.49 -9.71
N ILE A 117 6.91 -10.28 -9.42
CA ILE A 117 5.73 -9.66 -10.05
C ILE A 117 5.98 -9.42 -11.54
N ARG A 118 7.18 -8.98 -11.95
CA ARG A 118 7.53 -8.86 -13.37
C ARG A 118 7.49 -10.20 -14.10
N GLY A 119 7.85 -11.29 -13.44
CA GLY A 119 7.73 -12.64 -14.01
C GLY A 119 6.28 -13.10 -14.19
N THR A 120 5.32 -12.59 -13.40
CA THR A 120 3.91 -13.00 -13.48
C THR A 120 3.06 -12.14 -14.43
N LEU A 121 3.60 -11.02 -14.91
CA LEU A 121 2.92 -10.10 -15.85
C LEU A 121 3.40 -10.26 -17.31
N LEU A 122 4.29 -11.22 -17.57
CA LEU A 122 4.85 -11.50 -18.90
C LEU A 122 4.40 -12.85 -19.50
N ASP A 123 3.43 -13.53 -18.88
CA ASP A 123 2.76 -14.72 -19.43
C ASP A 123 1.31 -14.41 -19.81
#